data_AF-A0A015J4P9-F1
#
_entry.id   AF-A0A015J4P9-F1
#
_cell.length_a   1.000
_cell.length_b   1.000
_cell.length_c   1.000
_cell.angle_alpha   90.00
_cell.angle_beta   90.00
_cell.angle_gamma   90.00
#
_symmetry.space_group_name_H-M   'P 1'
#
loop_
_entity.id
_entity.type
_entity.pdbx_description
1 polymer ?
#
loop_
_entity_poly.entity_id
_entity_poly.type
_entity_poly.pdbx_seq_one_letter_code
_entity_poly.pdbx_strand_id
1 'polypeptide(L)'
;MEGFVAIDIFEGSCDKKKFVDFVFDQVVPIMNLYPGDNSVIVMDNAKIHHDNELVALLEGLGCQVVFLSPYSPDFNPLKLHFQP
;
A
#
# COMPACT_ATOMS: atom_id res chain seq x y z
N MET A 1 -7.09 6.40 -16.22
CA MET A 1 -6.36 6.42 -14.93
C MET A 1 -7.19 7.23 -13.98
N GLU A 2 -7.88 6.56 -13.06
CA GLU A 2 -8.35 7.24 -11.86
C GLU A 2 -7.11 7.58 -11.03
N GLY A 3 -7.08 8.78 -10.45
CA GLY A 3 -5.90 9.31 -9.76
C GLY A 3 -5.66 8.63 -8.41
N PHE A 4 -5.42 9.42 -7.37
CA PHE A 4 -5.32 8.90 -6.02
C PHE A 4 -6.68 8.37 -5.54
N VAL A 5 -6.70 7.13 -5.04
CA VAL A 5 -7.92 6.51 -4.48
C VAL A 5 -8.08 6.82 -2.99
N ALA A 6 -6.96 6.97 -2.28
CA ALA A 6 -6.92 7.36 -0.87
C ALA A 6 -5.68 8.21 -0.59
N ILE A 7 -5.84 9.24 0.25
CA ILE A 7 -4.76 10.09 0.76
C ILE A 7 -5.07 10.37 2.23
N ASP A 8 -4.07 10.23 3.09
CA ASP A 8 -4.13 10.67 4.48
C ASP A 8 -2.99 11.67 4.76
N ILE A 9 -3.34 12.81 5.38
CA ILE A 9 -2.42 13.91 5.68
C ILE A 9 -2.46 14.15 7.18
N PHE A 10 -1.31 14.00 7.83
CA PHE A 10 -1.17 14.17 9.26
C PHE A 10 0.16 14.82 9.64
N GLU A 11 0.22 15.37 10.85
CA GLU A 11 1.46 15.94 11.40
C GLU A 11 2.39 14.85 11.94
N GLY A 12 3.70 15.04 11.71
CA GLY A 12 4.76 14.13 12.19
C GLY A 12 5.10 13.00 11.21
N SER A 13 5.85 12.00 11.68
CA SER A 13 6.27 10.85 10.86
C SER A 13 5.20 9.76 10.79
N CYS A 14 5.16 9.05 9.65
CA CYS A 14 4.40 7.82 9.53
C CYS A 14 5.11 6.69 10.28
N ASP A 15 4.41 6.01 11.17
CA ASP A 15 4.88 4.78 11.79
C ASP A 15 4.08 3.58 11.27
N LYS A 16 4.50 2.38 11.69
CA LYS A 16 3.86 1.12 11.31
C LYS A 16 2.38 1.08 11.69
N LYS A 17 2.00 1.58 12.88
CA LYS A 17 0.59 1.53 13.32
C LYS A 17 -0.28 2.40 12.43
N LYS A 18 0.13 3.65 12.18
CA LYS A 18 -0.58 4.57 11.28
C LYS A 18 -0.72 3.99 9.87
N PHE A 19 0.34 3.38 9.36
CA PHE A 19 0.29 2.73 8.05
C PHE A 19 -0.71 1.57 8.01
N VAL A 20 -0.72 0.71 9.03
CA VAL A 20 -1.68 -0.38 9.16
C VAL A 20 -3.11 0.16 9.22
N ASP A 21 -3.37 1.15 10.07
CA ASP A 21 -4.70 1.79 10.19
C ASP A 21 -5.16 2.34 8.83
N PHE A 22 -4.29 3.05 8.11
CA PHE A 22 -4.59 3.57 6.76
C PHE A 22 -4.96 2.47 5.77
N VAL A 23 -4.22 1.36 5.75
CA VAL A 23 -4.50 0.24 4.85
C VAL A 23 -5.88 -0.36 5.17
N PHE A 24 -6.20 -0.56 6.45
CA PHE A 24 -7.51 -1.10 6.84
C PHE A 24 -8.67 -0.16 6.54
N ASP A 25 -8.51 1.12 6.85
CA ASP A 25 -9.63 2.05 6.80
C ASP A 25 -9.89 2.55 5.37
N GLN A 26 -8.84 2.66 4.54
CA GLN A 26 -8.94 3.31 3.23
C GLN A 26 -8.69 2.36 2.06
N VAL A 27 -7.83 1.35 2.22
CA VAL A 27 -7.45 0.46 1.11
C VAL A 27 -8.28 -0.82 1.10
N VAL A 28 -8.39 -1.54 2.21
CA VAL A 28 -9.16 -2.80 2.29
C VAL A 28 -10.60 -2.69 1.75
N PRO A 29 -11.37 -1.60 2.02
CA PRO A 29 -12.76 -1.51 1.57
C PRO A 29 -12.96 -1.49 0.04
N ILE A 30 -11.90 -1.20 -0.72
CA ILE A 30 -11.94 -1.13 -2.19
C ILE A 30 -11.26 -2.34 -2.85
N MET A 31 -10.75 -3.28 -2.07
CA MET A 31 -10.04 -4.45 -2.57
C MET A 31 -11.01 -5.58 -2.94
N ASN A 32 -10.66 -6.34 -3.96
CA ASN A 32 -11.39 -7.54 -4.37
C ASN A 32 -10.49 -8.79 -4.35
N LEU A 33 -11.11 -9.96 -4.47
CA LEU A 33 -10.42 -11.24 -4.60
C LEU A 33 -9.56 -11.27 -5.87
N TYR A 34 -8.32 -11.75 -5.77
CA TYR A 34 -7.48 -12.00 -6.93
C TYR A 34 -8.05 -13.16 -7.80
N PRO A 35 -8.09 -13.05 -9.15
CA PRO A 35 -7.48 -12.03 -10.01
C PRO A 35 -8.43 -10.91 -10.49
N GLY A 36 -9.32 -10.41 -9.62
CA GLY A 36 -10.23 -9.29 -9.94
C GLY A 36 -9.56 -7.92 -9.99
N ASP A 37 -10.33 -6.89 -10.30
CA ASP A 37 -9.86 -5.50 -10.23
C ASP A 37 -9.53 -5.11 -8.78
N ASN A 38 -8.55 -4.24 -8.56
CA ASN A 38 -8.07 -3.88 -7.21
C ASN A 38 -7.83 -5.09 -6.31
N SER A 39 -7.13 -6.12 -6.80
CA SER A 39 -6.86 -7.33 -6.01
C SER A 39 -5.38 -7.53 -5.66
N VAL A 40 -4.50 -6.64 -6.13
CA VAL A 40 -3.05 -6.71 -5.91
C VAL A 40 -2.60 -5.43 -5.20
N ILE A 41 -1.96 -5.58 -4.05
CA ILE A 41 -1.35 -4.49 -3.30
C ILE A 41 0.15 -4.51 -3.59
N VAL A 42 0.64 -3.44 -4.22
CA VAL A 42 2.07 -3.23 -4.48
C VAL A 42 2.60 -2.21 -3.49
N MET A 43 3.52 -2.62 -2.62
CA MET A 43 4.18 -1.75 -1.65
C MET A 43 5.62 -1.51 -2.06
N ASP A 44 6.15 -0.31 -1.79
CA ASP A 44 7.59 -0.09 -1.90
C ASP A 44 8.34 -0.79 -0.75
N ASN A 45 9.67 -0.74 -0.77
CA ASN A 45 10.48 -1.49 0.19
C ASN A 45 10.71 -0.75 1.53
N ALA A 46 9.92 0.26 1.87
CA ALA A 46 10.06 0.97 3.14
C ALA A 46 9.82 0.02 4.33
N LYS A 47 10.65 0.13 5.38
CA LYS A 47 10.60 -0.76 6.56
C LYS A 47 9.23 -0.81 7.24
N ILE A 48 8.45 0.27 7.18
CA ILE A 48 7.12 0.35 7.79
C ILE A 48 6.08 -0.52 7.07
N HIS A 49 6.32 -0.88 5.81
CA HIS A 49 5.45 -1.76 5.02
C HIS A 49 5.70 -3.25 5.30
N HIS A 50 6.83 -3.58 5.92
CA HIS A 50 7.18 -4.95 6.29
C HIS A 50 6.50 -5.31 7.63
N ASP A 51 5.24 -5.71 7.51
CA ASP A 51 4.44 -6.25 8.61
C ASP A 51 3.80 -7.59 8.22
N ASN A 52 4.33 -8.67 8.78
CA ASN A 52 3.88 -10.02 8.46
C ASN A 52 2.42 -10.27 8.85
N GLU A 53 1.92 -9.61 9.90
CA GLU A 53 0.53 -9.76 10.34
C GLU A 53 -0.42 -9.09 9.36
N LEU A 54 -0.07 -7.87 8.92
CA LEU A 54 -0.82 -7.18 7.87
C LEU A 54 -0.83 -7.99 6.56
N VAL A 55 0.33 -8.49 6.13
CA VAL A 55 0.43 -9.29 4.89
C VAL A 55 -0.46 -10.54 4.97
N ALA A 56 -0.35 -11.31 6.07
CA ALA A 56 -1.14 -12.52 6.24
C ALA A 56 -2.65 -12.23 6.25
N LEU A 57 -3.07 -11.10 6.83
CA LEU A 57 -4.46 -10.71 6.82
C LEU A 57 -4.94 -10.33 5.42
N LEU A 58 -4.19 -9.53 4.68
CA LEU A 58 -4.53 -9.14 3.31
C LEU A 58 -4.63 -10.36 2.39
N GLU A 59 -3.69 -11.30 2.50
CA GLU A 59 -3.74 -12.58 1.78
C GLU A 59 -4.93 -13.44 2.21
N GLY A 60 -5.27 -13.44 3.50
CA GLY A 60 -6.47 -14.08 4.04
C GLY A 60 -7.79 -13.48 3.51
N LEU A 61 -7.78 -12.19 3.14
CA LEU A 61 -8.87 -11.52 2.43
C LEU A 61 -8.88 -11.80 0.92
N GLY A 62 -7.94 -12.60 0.41
CA GLY A 62 -7.82 -12.97 -1.00
C GLY A 62 -7.10 -11.95 -1.87
N CYS A 63 -6.42 -10.97 -1.27
CA CYS A 63 -5.54 -10.04 -1.98
C CYS A 63 -4.19 -10.70 -2.26
N GLN A 64 -3.49 -10.27 -3.32
CA GLN A 64 -2.09 -10.60 -3.52
C GLN A 64 -1.22 -9.42 -3.05
N VAL A 65 -0.19 -9.68 -2.24
CA VAL A 65 0.74 -8.66 -1.78
C VAL A 65 2.08 -8.80 -2.50
N VAL A 66 2.61 -7.69 -3.02
CA VAL A 66 3.89 -7.63 -3.74
C VAL A 66 4.72 -6.47 -3.21
N PHE A 67 6.01 -6.72 -2.94
CA PHE A 67 6.97 -5.69 -2.58
C PHE A 67 7.90 -5.37 -3.74
N LEU A 68 8.12 -4.07 -4.01
CA LEU A 68 9.10 -3.63 -5.00
C LEU A 68 10.53 -3.86 -4.51
N SER A 69 11.44 -4.12 -5.46
CA SER A 69 12.86 -4.25 -5.13
C SER A 69 13.46 -2.91 -4.65
N PRO A 70 14.51 -2.92 -3.80
CA PRO A 70 14.99 -1.74 -3.08
C PRO A 70 15.46 -0.55 -3.93
N TYR A 71 15.63 -0.71 -5.25
CA TYR A 71 16.15 0.30 -6.16
C TYR A 71 15.43 0.32 -7.51
N SER A 72 14.11 0.19 -7.48
CA SER A 72 13.24 0.36 -8.65
C SER A 72 12.51 1.72 -8.62
N PRO A 73 13.20 2.87 -8.60
CA PRO A 73 12.54 4.18 -8.57
C PRO A 73 11.66 4.40 -9.80
N ASP A 74 12.02 3.81 -10.94
CA ASP A 74 11.24 3.85 -12.19
C ASP A 74 9.86 3.17 -12.05
N PHE A 75 9.68 2.29 -11.05
CA PHE A 75 8.44 1.57 -10.78
C PHE A 75 7.68 2.10 -9.55
N ASN A 76 8.13 3.19 -8.93
CA ASN A 76 7.37 3.86 -7.87
C ASN A 76 6.75 5.17 -8.41
N PRO A 77 5.54 5.13 -9.00
CA PRO A 77 4.88 6.31 -9.56
C PRO A 77 4.61 7.40 -8.51
N LEU A 78 4.61 7.09 -7.20
CA LEU A 78 4.41 8.10 -6.16
C LEU A 78 5.56 9.11 -6.10
N LYS A 79 6.81 8.71 -6.44
CA LYS A 79 7.96 9.64 -6.46
C LYS A 79 7.86 10.72 -7.54
N LEU A 80 7.06 10.51 -8.58
CA LEU A 80 6.84 11.48 -9.65
C LEU A 80 5.79 12.53 -9.28
N HIS A 81 4.82 12.18 -8.42
CA HIS A 81 3.69 13.05 -8.09
C HIS A 81 3.92 13.93 -6.86
N PHE A 82 4.91 13.59 -6.02
CA PHE A 82 5.29 14.35 -4.82
C PHE A 82 6.72 14.92 -4.91
N GLN A 83 7.08 15.46 -6.08
CA GLN A 83 8.30 16.28 -6.22
C GLN A 83 8.07 17.64 -5.53
N PRO A 84 9.09 18.24 -4.88
CA PRO A 84 8.98 19.56 -4.26
C PRO A 84 8.65 20.67 -5.26
#